data_AF-A0A2D4JTH8-F1
#
_entry.id   AF-A0A2D4JTH8-F1
#
_cell.length_a   1.000
_cell.length_b   1.000
_cell.length_c   1.000
_cell.angle_alpha   90.00
_cell.angle_beta   90.00
_cell.angle_gamma   90.00
#
_symmetry.space_group_name_H-M   'P 1'
#
loop_
_entity.id
_entity.type
_entity.pdbx_description
1 polymer ?
#
loop_
_entity_poly.entity_id
_entity_poly.type
_entity_poly.pdbx_seq_one_letter_code
_entity_poly.pdbx_strand_id
1 'polypeptide(L)'
;YSNLKIAIKDINIATGDSKAIEAKLHKLQKVLDSFNEGKTKLESACQEGENLCTYLPKSSVNSIQEQISKAHQDFETFLKQCLKDKQALEECIAELESFEDQCKSWSLWLHEKEER
;
A
#
# COMPACT_ATOMS: atom_id res chain seq x y z
N TYR A 1 20.90 -28.80 -19.16
CA TYR A 1 20.68 -29.04 -17.71
C TYR A 1 21.00 -27.85 -16.80
N SER A 2 22.13 -27.13 -16.94
CA SER A 2 22.48 -25.99 -16.08
C SER A 2 21.52 -24.79 -16.22
N ASN A 3 21.16 -24.42 -17.45
CA ASN A 3 20.29 -23.25 -17.71
C ASN A 3 18.85 -23.45 -17.22
N LEU A 4 18.29 -24.66 -17.37
CA LEU A 4 16.96 -25.01 -16.85
C LEU A 4 16.89 -24.88 -15.32
N LYS A 5 17.95 -25.27 -14.61
CA LYS A 5 18.01 -25.17 -13.14
C LYS A 5 18.08 -23.71 -12.65
N ILE A 6 18.72 -22.84 -13.43
CA ILE A 6 18.78 -21.39 -13.14
C ILE A 6 17.40 -20.77 -13.37
N ALA A 7 16.75 -21.05 -14.50
CA ALA A 7 15.41 -20.55 -14.81
C ALA A 7 14.36 -20.95 -13.75
N ILE A 8 14.37 -22.21 -13.29
CA ILE A 8 13.47 -22.68 -12.22
C ILE A 8 13.74 -21.94 -10.90
N LYS A 9 15.00 -21.64 -10.60
CA LYS A 9 15.38 -20.90 -9.39
C LYS A 9 14.88 -19.46 -9.45
N ASP A 10 15.02 -18.80 -10.60
CA ASP A 10 14.58 -17.42 -10.80
C ASP A 10 13.05 -17.30 -10.73
N ILE A 11 12.31 -18.26 -11.30
CA ILE A 11 10.83 -18.33 -11.16
C ILE A 11 10.43 -18.50 -9.70
N ASN A 12 11.08 -19.40 -8.95
CA ASN A 12 10.77 -19.60 -7.54
C ASN A 12 11.02 -18.35 -6.69
N ILE A 13 12.04 -17.55 -7.03
CA ILE A 13 12.33 -16.27 -6.36
C ILE A 13 11.21 -15.27 -6.68
N ALA A 14 10.87 -15.09 -7.95
CA ALA A 14 9.80 -14.19 -8.39
C ALA A 14 8.43 -14.53 -7.75
N THR A 15 8.07 -15.81 -7.70
CA THR A 15 6.84 -16.27 -7.05
C THR A 15 6.86 -16.06 -5.53
N GLY A 16 8.04 -16.12 -4.90
CA GLY A 16 8.22 -15.79 -3.50
C GLY A 16 8.00 -14.30 -3.21
N ASP A 17 8.56 -13.44 -4.06
CA ASP A 17 8.42 -11.99 -3.97
C ASP A 17 6.98 -11.54 -4.23
N SER A 18 6.30 -12.13 -5.23
CA SER A 18 4.89 -11.86 -5.55
C SER A 18 3.98 -12.08 -4.33
N LYS A 19 4.07 -13.25 -3.68
CA LYS A 19 3.29 -13.55 -2.45
C LYS A 19 3.56 -12.56 -1.32
N ALA A 20 4.81 -12.09 -1.18
CA ALA A 20 5.15 -11.11 -0.16
C ALA A 20 4.54 -9.73 -0.46
N ILE A 21 4.47 -9.33 -1.73
CA ILE A 21 3.86 -8.09 -2.20
C ILE A 21 2.34 -8.14 -2.04
N GLU A 22 1.69 -9.24 -2.44
CA GLU A 22 0.26 -9.47 -2.21
C GLU A 22 -0.11 -9.39 -0.72
N ALA A 23 0.70 -10.00 0.15
CA ALA A 23 0.49 -9.93 1.59
C ALA A 23 0.61 -8.50 2.14
N LYS A 24 1.52 -7.68 1.60
CA LYS A 24 1.63 -6.25 1.94
C LYS A 24 0.41 -5.48 1.45
N LEU A 25 -0.03 -5.70 0.21
CA LEU A 25 -1.22 -5.07 -0.36
C LEU A 25 -2.47 -5.38 0.47
N HIS A 26 -2.65 -6.64 0.87
CA HIS A 26 -3.78 -7.03 1.72
C HIS A 26 -3.74 -6.36 3.11
N LYS A 27 -2.55 -6.21 3.72
CA LYS A 27 -2.42 -5.45 4.98
C LYS A 27 -2.78 -3.98 4.79
N LEU A 28 -2.33 -3.36 3.71
CA LEU A 28 -2.64 -1.97 3.39
C LEU A 28 -4.14 -1.78 3.11
N GLN A 29 -4.78 -2.73 2.44
CA GLN A 29 -6.23 -2.69 2.21
C GLN A 29 -6.99 -2.67 3.55
N LYS A 30 -6.59 -3.48 4.53
CA LYS A 30 -7.20 -3.43 5.88
C LYS A 30 -7.05 -2.07 6.56
N VAL A 31 -5.92 -1.39 6.36
CA VAL A 31 -5.73 -0.03 6.88
C VAL A 31 -6.70 0.93 6.20
N LEU A 32 -6.84 0.86 4.88
CA LEU A 32 -7.78 1.67 4.10
C LEU A 32 -9.25 1.38 4.48
N ASP A 33 -9.60 0.13 4.76
CA ASP A 33 -10.95 -0.25 5.18
C ASP A 33 -11.32 0.39 6.55
N SER A 34 -10.33 0.55 7.44
CA SER A 34 -10.50 1.25 8.73
C SER A 34 -10.48 2.78 8.63
N PHE A 35 -10.19 3.34 7.45
CA PHE A 35 -9.96 4.77 7.29
C PHE A 35 -11.18 5.62 7.66
N ASN A 36 -12.38 5.18 7.28
CA ASN A 36 -13.61 5.90 7.60
C ASN A 36 -13.84 5.99 9.12
N GLU A 37 -13.52 4.94 9.87
CA GLU A 37 -13.57 4.96 11.34
C GLU A 37 -12.57 5.97 11.91
N GLY A 38 -11.35 6.00 11.38
CA GLY A 38 -10.34 7.00 11.74
C GLY A 38 -10.81 8.43 11.48
N LYS A 39 -11.47 8.66 10.34
CA LYS A 39 -12.03 9.97 9.98
C LYS A 39 -13.12 10.41 10.95
N THR A 40 -14.07 9.53 11.29
CA THR A 40 -15.12 9.83 12.26
C THR A 40 -14.57 10.16 13.64
N LYS A 41 -13.53 9.44 14.09
CA LYS A 41 -12.85 9.72 15.37
C LYS A 41 -12.16 11.08 15.35
N LEU A 42 -11.49 11.42 14.25
CA LEU A 42 -10.86 12.73 14.05
C LEU A 42 -11.91 13.85 14.10
N GLU A 43 -12.99 13.73 13.34
CA GLU A 43 -14.09 14.72 13.32
C GLU A 43 -14.71 14.92 14.71
N SER A 44 -14.91 13.84 15.47
CA SER A 44 -15.42 13.92 16.84
C SER A 44 -14.47 14.69 17.77
N ALA A 45 -13.17 14.40 17.71
CA ALA A 45 -12.16 15.10 18.49
C ALA A 45 -12.06 16.59 18.11
N CYS A 46 -12.18 16.91 16.82
CA CYS A 46 -12.20 18.29 16.34
C CYS A 46 -13.42 19.04 16.87
N GLN A 47 -14.61 18.43 16.83
CA GLN A 47 -15.84 19.03 17.35
C GLN A 47 -15.74 19.33 18.86
N GLU A 48 -15.17 18.41 19.63
CA GLU A 48 -14.91 18.63 21.06
C GLU A 48 -13.91 19.76 21.29
N GLY A 49 -12.83 19.82 20.52
CA GLY A 49 -11.84 20.90 20.57
C GLY A 49 -12.43 22.27 20.26
N GLU A 50 -13.26 22.37 19.22
CA GLU A 50 -13.98 23.59 18.86
C GLU A 50 -14.96 24.03 19.95
N ASN A 51 -15.66 23.09 20.58
CA ASN A 51 -16.54 23.37 21.71
C ASN A 51 -15.75 23.94 22.90
N LEU A 52 -14.58 23.38 23.21
CA LEU A 52 -13.71 23.89 24.28
C LEU A 52 -13.22 25.31 24.00
N CYS A 53 -12.96 25.66 22.74
CA CYS A 53 -12.53 27.00 22.36
C CYS A 53 -13.52 28.10 22.78
N THR A 54 -14.81 27.78 22.96
CA THR A 54 -15.82 28.76 23.40
C THR A 54 -15.64 29.22 24.85
N TYR A 55 -14.88 28.48 25.66
CA TYR A 55 -14.70 28.74 27.10
C TYR A 55 -13.27 29.16 27.48
N LEU A 56 -12.35 29.20 26.52
CA LEU A 56 -10.92 29.35 26.78
C LEU A 56 -10.36 30.74 26.36
N PRO A 57 -9.25 31.19 26.97
CA PRO A 57 -8.53 32.37 26.52
C PRO A 57 -8.02 32.22 25.07
N LYS A 58 -7.90 33.35 24.35
CA LYS A 58 -7.50 33.38 22.94
C LYS A 58 -6.20 32.62 22.61
N SER A 59 -5.21 32.65 23.52
CA SER A 59 -3.94 31.92 23.32
C SER A 59 -4.15 30.41 23.26
N SER A 60 -5.02 29.87 24.12
CA SER A 60 -5.38 28.44 24.14
C SER A 60 -6.21 28.06 22.92
N VAL A 61 -7.15 28.92 22.50
CA VAL A 61 -7.96 28.72 21.28
C VAL A 61 -7.08 28.57 20.04
N ASN A 62 -6.12 29.49 19.85
CA ASN A 62 -5.21 29.43 18.71
C ASN A 62 -4.42 28.13 18.67
N SER A 63 -3.90 27.68 19.83
CA SER A 63 -3.16 26.42 19.92
C SER A 63 -4.02 25.19 19.59
N ILE A 64 -5.28 25.18 20.02
CA ILE A 64 -6.23 24.10 19.70
C ILE A 64 -6.55 24.10 18.19
N GLN A 65 -6.81 25.27 17.60
CA GLN A 65 -7.11 25.40 16.17
C GLN A 65 -5.94 24.94 15.29
N GLU A 66 -4.71 25.25 15.67
CA GLU A 66 -3.50 24.77 15.00
C GLU A 66 -3.37 23.25 15.09
N GLN A 67 -3.62 22.66 16.27
CA GLN A 67 -3.57 21.21 16.45
C GLN A 67 -4.65 20.49 15.64
N ILE A 68 -5.88 21.01 15.60
CA ILE A 68 -6.97 20.49 14.76
C ILE A 68 -6.56 20.53 13.28
N SER A 69 -6.06 21.67 12.82
CA SER A 69 -5.64 21.86 11.43
C SER A 69 -4.52 20.91 11.05
N LYS A 70 -3.52 20.74 11.94
CA LYS A 70 -2.43 19.79 11.77
C LYS A 70 -2.92 18.35 11.73
N ALA A 71 -3.82 17.95 12.62
CA ALA A 71 -4.37 16.60 12.66
C ALA A 71 -5.11 16.26 11.36
N HIS A 72 -5.89 17.19 10.80
CA HIS A 72 -6.51 17.03 9.48
C HIS A 72 -5.47 16.88 8.36
N GLN A 73 -4.44 17.75 8.35
CA GLN A 73 -3.40 17.68 7.34
C GLN A 73 -2.63 16.36 7.38
N ASP A 74 -2.24 15.90 8.58
CA ASP A 74 -1.50 14.66 8.78
C ASP A 74 -2.35 13.45 8.34
N PHE A 75 -3.65 13.45 8.66
CA PHE A 75 -4.58 12.39 8.27
C PHE A 75 -4.80 12.31 6.75
N GLU A 76 -5.00 13.45 6.09
CA GLU A 76 -5.12 13.52 4.63
C GLU A 76 -3.81 13.15 3.92
N THR A 77 -2.67 13.54 4.48
CA THR A 77 -1.35 13.16 3.97
C THR A 77 -1.14 11.66 4.08
N PHE A 78 -1.53 11.07 5.21
CA PHE A 78 -1.47 9.64 5.42
C PHE A 78 -2.34 8.87 4.42
N LEU A 79 -3.58 9.31 4.17
CA LEU A 79 -4.46 8.70 3.16
C LEU A 79 -3.80 8.70 1.78
N LYS A 80 -3.29 9.86 1.35
CA LYS A 80 -2.64 10.01 0.04
C LYS A 80 -1.45 9.06 -0.09
N GLN A 81 -0.65 8.92 0.97
CA GLN A 81 0.46 7.98 0.98
C GLN A 81 -0.02 6.53 0.87
N CYS A 82 -1.06 6.13 1.63
CA CYS A 82 -1.62 4.79 1.52
C CYS A 82 -2.17 4.47 0.12
N LEU A 83 -2.85 5.42 -0.53
CA LEU A 83 -3.35 5.22 -1.89
C LEU A 83 -2.21 5.11 -2.91
N LYS A 84 -1.17 5.92 -2.76
CA LYS A 84 0.04 5.83 -3.60
C LYS A 84 0.76 4.49 -3.43
N ASP A 85 0.94 4.05 -2.19
CA ASP A 85 1.57 2.77 -1.89
C ASP A 85 0.75 1.60 -2.43
N LYS A 86 -0.59 1.68 -2.35
CA LYS A 86 -1.49 0.70 -2.93
C LYS A 86 -1.28 0.57 -4.43
N GLN A 87 -1.32 1.70 -5.15
CA GLN A 87 -1.10 1.73 -6.59
C GLN A 87 0.27 1.13 -6.95
N ALA A 88 1.33 1.51 -6.25
CA ALA A 88 2.68 0.99 -6.51
C ALA A 88 2.78 -0.52 -6.30
N LEU A 89 2.09 -1.06 -5.29
CA LEU A 89 2.04 -2.51 -5.05
C LEU A 89 1.24 -3.24 -6.14
N GLU A 90 0.11 -2.69 -6.58
CA GLU A 90 -0.69 -3.24 -7.68
C GLU A 90 0.08 -3.26 -9.01
N GLU A 91 0.81 -2.18 -9.32
CA GLU A 91 1.70 -2.09 -10.48
C GLU A 91 2.81 -3.15 -10.39
N CYS A 92 3.44 -3.31 -9.23
CA CYS A 92 4.51 -4.30 -9.03
C CYS A 92 4.01 -5.74 -9.20
N ILE A 93 2.79 -6.06 -8.75
CA ILE A 93 2.17 -7.37 -8.98
C ILE A 93 1.99 -7.61 -10.47
N ALA A 94 1.42 -6.64 -11.20
CA ALA A 94 1.20 -6.77 -12.64
C ALA A 94 2.51 -6.98 -13.43
N GLU A 95 3.59 -6.28 -13.04
CA GLU A 95 4.92 -6.47 -13.63
C GLU A 95 5.47 -7.88 -13.36
N LEU A 96 5.32 -8.39 -12.13
CA LEU A 96 5.77 -9.74 -11.76
C LEU A 96 4.98 -10.82 -12.50
N GLU A 97 3.66 -10.69 -12.60
CA GLU A 97 2.81 -11.60 -13.36
C GLU A 97 3.24 -11.65 -14.84
N SER A 98 3.47 -10.48 -15.44
CA SER A 98 3.95 -10.39 -16.83
C SER A 98 5.33 -11.05 -17.00
N PHE A 99 6.23 -10.89 -16.04
CA PHE A 99 7.54 -11.52 -16.06
C PHE A 99 7.45 -13.05 -15.94
N GLU A 100 6.63 -13.56 -15.01
CA GLU A 100 6.42 -15.00 -14.83
C GLU A 100 5.85 -15.64 -16.10
N ASP A 101 4.89 -14.98 -16.75
CA ASP A 101 4.30 -15.48 -17.99
C ASP A 101 5.28 -15.50 -19.16
N GLN A 102 6.15 -14.50 -19.26
CA GLN A 102 7.26 -14.50 -20.22
C GLN A 102 8.24 -15.65 -19.94
N CYS A 103 8.60 -15.90 -18.68
CA CYS A 103 9.46 -17.00 -18.29
C CYS A 103 8.87 -18.37 -18.64
N LYS A 104 7.56 -18.56 -18.39
CA LYS A 104 6.82 -19.78 -18.77
C LYS A 104 6.83 -19.97 -20.28
N SER A 105 6.56 -18.91 -21.05
CA SER A 105 6.56 -18.95 -22.52
C SER A 105 7.91 -19.36 -23.08
N TRP A 106 9.01 -18.76 -22.60
CA TRP A 106 10.35 -19.12 -23.03
C TRP A 106 10.76 -20.54 -22.63
N SER A 107 10.35 -20.98 -21.44
CA SER A 107 10.59 -22.34 -20.98
C SER A 107 9.90 -23.38 -21.86
N LEU A 108 8.65 -23.12 -22.25
CA LEU A 108 7.91 -23.97 -23.19
C LEU A 108 8.58 -24.00 -24.56
N TRP A 109 8.93 -22.83 -25.11
CA TRP A 109 9.59 -22.73 -26.41
C TRP A 109 10.93 -23.49 -26.44
N LEU A 110 11.73 -23.38 -25.38
CA LEU A 110 13.01 -24.10 -25.29
C LEU A 110 12.77 -25.62 -25.31
N HIS A 111 11.80 -26.10 -24.53
CA HIS A 111 11.45 -27.52 -24.48
C HIS A 111 11.02 -28.06 -25.85
N GLU A 112 10.17 -27.33 -26.58
CA GLU A 112 9.74 -27.69 -27.94
C GLU A 112 10.88 -27.71 -28.98
N LYS A 113 11.99 -27.02 -28.71
CA LYS A 113 13.18 -26.99 -29.57
C LYS A 113 14.23 -28.03 -29.17
N GLU A 114 14.29 -28.41 -27.90
CA GLU A 114 15.17 -29.48 -27.41
C GLU A 114 14.63 -30.89 -27.72
N GLU A 115 13.32 -31.04 -27.94
CA GLU A 115 12.69 -32.31 -28.36
C GLU A 115 12.73 -32.56 -29.89
N ARG A 116 13.33 -31.65 -30.68
CA ARG A 116 13.55 -31.80 -32.12
C ARG A 116 15.01 -32.06 -32.47
#